data_AF-A0A848C4F1-F1
#
_entry.id   AF-A0A848C4F1-F1
#
_cell.length_a   1.000
_cell.length_b   1.000
_cell.length_c   1.000
_cell.angle_alpha   90.00
_cell.angle_beta   90.00
_cell.angle_gamma   90.00
#
_symmetry.space_group_name_H-M   'P 1'
#
loop_
_entity.id
_entity.type
_entity.pdbx_description
1 polymer ?
#
loop_
_entity_poly.entity_id
_entity_poly.type
_entity_poly.pdbx_seq_one_letter_code
_entity_poly.pdbx_strand_id
1 'polypeptide(L)'
;MKANLLLSGALLLMIISSLLLGQCLYYQFQIQLYRQISYESQARSIYNLARINRLQPKEQLQTNLGRAANQGNDYRITLKNGWIYTYPAAD
;
A
#
# COMPACT_ATOMS: atom_id res chain seq x y z
N MET A 1 27.48 20.70 40.60
CA MET A 1 26.83 21.60 39.61
C MET A 1 27.01 21.13 38.16
N LYS A 2 28.24 20.88 37.67
CA LYS A 2 28.50 20.41 36.28
C LYS A 2 27.82 19.06 35.92
N ALA A 3 27.79 18.11 36.85
CA ALA A 3 27.17 16.79 36.62
C ALA A 3 25.64 16.89 36.40
N ASN A 4 24.95 17.77 37.14
CA ASN A 4 23.49 17.97 36.97
C ASN A 4 23.16 18.65 35.64
N LEU A 5 24.05 19.50 35.11
CA LEU A 5 23.90 20.14 33.81
C LEU A 5 24.06 19.15 32.65
N LEU A 6 25.01 18.21 32.79
CA LEU A 6 25.20 17.13 31.81
C LEU A 6 24.04 16.14 31.83
N LEU A 7 23.54 15.80 33.03
CA LEU A 7 22.39 14.90 33.18
C LEU A 7 21.11 15.49 32.60
N SER A 8 20.85 16.79 32.84
CA SER A 8 19.68 17.47 32.28
C SER A 8 19.77 17.61 30.76
N GLY A 9 20.97 17.89 30.23
CA GLY A 9 21.22 17.89 28.78
C GLY A 9 21.00 16.52 28.15
N ALA A 10 21.48 15.45 28.78
CA ALA A 10 21.27 14.08 28.31
C ALA A 10 19.77 13.68 28.32
N LEU A 11 19.04 14.05 29.39
CA LEU A 11 17.59 13.85 29.48
C LEU A 11 16.83 14.59 28.37
N LEU A 12 17.19 15.85 28.11
CA LEU A 12 16.58 16.64 27.05
C LEU A 12 16.82 16.01 25.66
N LEU A 13 18.05 15.53 25.40
CA LEU A 13 18.36 14.81 24.18
C LEU A 13 17.57 13.51 24.05
N MET A 14 17.44 12.72 25.13
CA MET A 14 16.62 11.49 25.10
C MET A 14 15.15 11.77 24.77
N ILE A 15 14.58 12.85 25.32
CA ILE A 15 13.20 13.25 25.04
C ILE A 15 13.05 13.65 23.56
N ILE A 16 13.95 14.48 23.03
CA ILE A 16 13.92 14.91 21.63
C ILE A 16 14.08 13.69 20.70
N SER A 17 15.04 12.81 20.98
CA SER A 17 15.24 11.58 20.19
C SER A 17 14.00 10.68 20.22
N SER A 18 13.35 10.54 21.37
CA SER A 18 12.12 9.75 21.51
C SER A 18 10.97 10.38 20.72
N LEU A 19 10.84 11.71 20.73
CA LEU A 19 9.83 12.44 19.96
C LEU A 19 10.05 12.26 18.45
N LEU A 20 11.29 12.39 17.99
CA LEU A 20 11.65 12.18 16.58
C LEU A 20 11.39 10.74 16.13
N LEU A 21 11.69 9.76 16.98
CA LEU A 21 11.41 8.36 16.71
C LEU A 21 9.90 8.09 16.62
N GLY A 22 9.12 8.68 17.53
CA GLY A 22 7.65 8.63 17.48
C GLY A 22 7.08 9.21 16.18
N GLN A 23 7.58 10.37 15.73
CA GLN A 23 7.18 10.96 14.45
C GLN A 23 7.56 10.08 13.26
N CYS A 24 8.76 9.50 13.28
CA CYS A 24 9.21 8.60 12.22
C CYS A 24 8.29 7.39 12.07
N LEU A 25 7.94 6.74 13.19
CA LEU A 25 7.00 5.62 13.20
C LEU A 25 5.61 6.03 12.73
N TYR A 26 5.12 7.19 13.16
CA TYR A 26 3.83 7.72 12.72
C TYR A 26 3.78 7.93 11.20
N TYR A 27 4.78 8.60 10.62
CA TYR A 27 4.83 8.81 9.17
C TYR A 27 5.03 7.51 8.39
N GLN A 28 5.83 6.58 8.90
CA GLN A 28 6.00 5.27 8.28
C GLN A 28 4.66 4.53 8.21
N PHE A 29 3.89 4.54 9.29
CA PHE A 29 2.56 3.93 9.34
C PHE A 29 1.59 4.59 8.35
N GLN A 30 1.54 5.93 8.33
CA GLN A 30 0.71 6.68 7.38
C GLN A 30 1.06 6.32 5.93
N ILE A 31 2.35 6.30 5.58
CA ILE A 31 2.80 5.92 4.24
C ILE A 31 2.37 4.49 3.89
N GLN A 32 2.46 3.55 4.84
CA GLN A 32 2.01 2.18 4.62
C GLN A 32 0.50 2.11 4.36
N LEU A 33 -0.32 2.82 5.13
CA LEU A 33 -1.76 2.91 4.90
C LEU A 33 -2.07 3.50 3.51
N TYR A 34 -1.47 4.64 3.17
CA TYR A 34 -1.68 5.26 1.86
C TYR A 34 -1.27 4.34 0.70
N ARG A 35 -0.18 3.57 0.86
CA ARG A 35 0.22 2.57 -0.14
C ARG A 35 -0.83 1.48 -0.30
N GLN A 36 -1.37 0.94 0.79
CA GLN A 36 -2.42 -0.08 0.72
C GLN A 36 -3.69 0.45 0.04
N ILE A 37 -4.14 1.65 0.40
CA ILE A 37 -5.30 2.31 -0.23
C ILE A 37 -5.04 2.53 -1.72
N SER A 38 -3.84 2.98 -2.08
CA SER A 38 -3.45 3.18 -3.47
C SER A 38 -3.43 1.87 -4.27
N TYR A 39 -2.91 0.78 -3.70
CA TYR A 39 -2.88 -0.52 -4.37
C TYR A 39 -4.28 -1.09 -4.58
N GLU A 40 -5.16 -1.02 -3.58
CA GLU A 40 -6.57 -1.42 -3.72
C GLU A 40 -7.28 -0.59 -4.80
N SER A 41 -7.06 0.74 -4.81
CA SER A 41 -7.64 1.63 -5.82
C SER A 41 -7.15 1.31 -7.24
N GLN A 42 -5.86 1.02 -7.41
CA GLN A 42 -5.29 0.59 -8.68
C GLN A 42 -5.87 -0.76 -9.12
N ALA A 43 -5.93 -1.74 -8.22
CA ALA A 43 -6.48 -3.06 -8.52
C ALA A 43 -7.94 -2.97 -8.95
N ARG A 44 -8.75 -2.18 -8.24
CA ARG A 44 -10.15 -1.92 -8.58
C ARG A 44 -10.31 -1.20 -9.92
N SER A 45 -9.41 -0.28 -10.26
CA SER A 45 -9.41 0.41 -11.56
C SER A 45 -9.17 -0.57 -12.72
N ILE A 46 -8.18 -1.47 -12.58
CA ILE A 46 -7.92 -2.51 -13.58
C ILE A 46 -9.09 -3.49 -13.66
N TYR A 47 -9.67 -3.90 -12.53
CA TYR A 47 -10.86 -4.75 -12.50
C TYR A 47 -12.03 -4.12 -13.26
N ASN A 48 -12.33 -2.84 -12.99
CA ASN A 48 -13.39 -2.13 -13.69
C ASN A 48 -13.13 -2.07 -15.21
N LEU A 49 -11.89 -1.83 -15.62
CA LEU A 49 -11.51 -1.86 -17.04
C LEU A 49 -11.70 -3.27 -17.65
N ALA A 50 -11.26 -4.32 -16.97
CA ALA A 50 -11.44 -5.70 -17.44
C ALA A 50 -12.92 -6.07 -17.56
N ARG A 51 -13.75 -5.66 -16.59
CA ARG A 51 -15.19 -5.88 -16.58
C ARG A 51 -15.90 -5.11 -17.69
N ILE A 52 -15.61 -3.83 -17.87
CA ILE A 52 -16.21 -2.98 -18.92
C ILE A 52 -15.90 -3.53 -20.31
N ASN A 53 -14.67 -3.99 -20.53
CA ASN A 53 -14.25 -4.59 -21.80
C ASN A 53 -14.71 -6.04 -21.98
N ARG A 54 -15.46 -6.61 -21.02
CA ARG A 54 -15.96 -8.00 -21.05
C ARG A 54 -14.86 -9.00 -21.39
N LEU A 55 -13.74 -8.91 -20.68
CA LEU A 55 -12.57 -9.76 -20.90
C LEU A 55 -12.99 -11.25 -20.96
N GLN A 56 -12.67 -11.95 -22.05
CA GLN A 56 -13.08 -13.36 -22.18
C GLN A 56 -12.29 -14.24 -21.19
N PRO A 57 -12.83 -15.40 -20.79
CA PRO A 57 -12.08 -16.37 -20.01
C PRO A 57 -10.77 -16.75 -20.73
N LYS A 58 -9.66 -16.80 -19.99
CA LYS A 58 -8.28 -17.02 -20.50
C LYS A 58 -7.64 -15.85 -21.24
N GLU A 59 -8.33 -14.73 -21.43
CA GLU A 59 -7.69 -13.48 -21.88
C GLU A 59 -7.05 -12.72 -20.72
N GLN A 60 -6.04 -11.92 -21.05
CA GLN A 60 -5.36 -11.04 -20.09
C GLN A 60 -5.38 -9.59 -20.60
N LEU A 61 -5.81 -8.67 -19.75
CA LEU A 61 -5.69 -7.23 -19.97
C LEU A 61 -4.42 -6.74 -19.30
N GLN A 62 -3.48 -6.21 -20.07
CA GLN A 62 -2.27 -5.60 -19.54
C GLN A 62 -2.39 -4.07 -19.54
N THR A 63 -2.01 -3.45 -18.42
CA THR A 63 -2.06 -1.99 -18.22
C THR A 63 -0.74 -1.51 -17.60
N ASN A 64 -0.57 -0.19 -17.55
CA ASN A 64 0.57 0.41 -16.84
C ASN A 64 0.54 0.20 -15.32
N LEU A 65 -0.58 -0.22 -14.73
CA LEU A 65 -0.70 -0.47 -13.29
C LEU A 65 -0.53 -1.95 -12.93
N GLY A 66 -0.74 -2.85 -13.90
CA GLY A 66 -0.73 -4.28 -13.69
C GLY A 66 -1.47 -5.03 -14.80
N ARG A 67 -1.82 -6.28 -14.53
CA ARG A 67 -2.57 -7.16 -15.42
C ARG A 67 -3.84 -7.68 -14.75
N ALA A 68 -4.90 -7.89 -15.53
CA ALA A 68 -6.07 -8.64 -15.12
C ALA A 68 -6.18 -9.92 -15.96
N ALA A 69 -6.56 -11.02 -15.34
CA ALA A 69 -6.91 -12.27 -16.01
C ALA A 69 -8.30 -12.71 -15.57
N ASN A 70 -9.18 -13.03 -16.53
CA ASN A 70 -10.47 -13.62 -16.23
C ASN A 70 -10.33 -15.15 -16.11
N GLN A 71 -10.61 -15.69 -14.92
CA GLN A 71 -10.54 -17.13 -14.63
C GLN A 71 -11.91 -17.84 -14.74
N GLY A 72 -12.94 -17.14 -15.24
CA GLY A 72 -14.31 -17.63 -15.39
C GLY A 72 -15.19 -17.13 -14.26
N ASN A 73 -14.89 -17.50 -13.01
CA ASN A 73 -15.67 -17.11 -11.83
C ASN A 73 -15.16 -15.83 -11.16
N ASP A 74 -13.91 -15.47 -11.41
CA ASP A 74 -13.22 -14.36 -10.76
C ASP A 74 -12.21 -13.69 -11.71
N TYR A 75 -11.97 -12.41 -11.43
CA TYR A 75 -10.92 -11.62 -12.04
C TYR A 75 -9.71 -11.59 -11.10
N ARG A 76 -8.61 -12.18 -11.55
CA ARG A 76 -7.32 -12.08 -10.86
C ARG A 76 -6.55 -10.86 -11.38
N ILE A 77 -6.35 -9.88 -10.51
CA ILE A 77 -5.57 -8.67 -10.79
C ILE A 77 -4.18 -8.83 -10.18
N THR A 78 -3.13 -8.71 -10.99
CA THR A 78 -1.74 -8.65 -10.51
C THR A 78 -1.18 -7.26 -10.78
N LEU A 79 -0.88 -6.52 -9.72
CA LEU A 79 -0.23 -5.20 -9.81
C LEU A 79 1.25 -5.34 -10.16
N LYS A 80 1.87 -4.25 -10.67
CA LYS A 80 3.31 -4.22 -10.99
C LYS A 80 4.23 -4.52 -9.82
N ASN A 81 3.80 -4.18 -8.61
CA ASN A 81 4.53 -4.47 -7.37
C ASN A 81 4.39 -5.95 -6.92
N GLY A 82 3.73 -6.80 -7.71
CA GLY A 82 3.54 -8.22 -7.44
C GLY A 82 2.33 -8.56 -6.57
N TRP A 83 1.61 -7.55 -6.04
CA TRP A 83 0.42 -7.80 -5.24
C TRP A 83 -0.73 -8.34 -6.10
N ILE A 84 -1.46 -9.31 -5.56
CA ILE A 84 -2.55 -9.98 -6.24
C ILE A 84 -3.85 -9.70 -5.49
N TYR A 85 -4.85 -9.28 -6.24
CA TYR A 85 -6.21 -9.06 -5.76
C TYR A 85 -7.16 -9.91 -6.60
N THR A 86 -8.19 -10.45 -5.96
CA THR A 86 -9.22 -11.23 -6.62
C THR A 86 -10.57 -10.54 -6.42
N TYR A 87 -11.28 -10.30 -7.53
CA TYR A 87 -12.63 -9.78 -7.50
C TYR A 87 -13.58 -10.79 -8.17
N PRO A 88 -14.81 -10.96 -7.66
CA PRO A 88 -15.78 -11.84 -8.29
C PRO A 88 -16.11 -11.34 -9.70
N ALA A 89 -16.26 -12.26 -10.65
CA ALA A 89 -16.91 -11.96 -11.91
C ALA A 89 -18.41 -11.84 -11.60
N ALA A 90 -18.87 -10.63 -11.30
CA ALA A 90 -20.28 -10.40 -11.06
C ALA A 90 -21.10 -10.84 -12.29
N ASP A 91 -22.11 -11.68 -12.05
CA ASP A 91 -23.11 -12.11 -13.04
C ASP A 91 -23.75 -10.92 -13.79
#